data_AF-A0A6M0FHQ3-F1
#
_entry.id   AF-A0A6M0FHQ3-F1
#
_cell.length_a   1.000
_cell.length_b   1.000
_cell.length_c   1.000
_cell.angle_alpha   90.00
_cell.angle_beta   90.00
_cell.angle_gamma   90.00
#
_symmetry.space_group_name_H-M   'P 1'
#
loop_
_entity.id
_entity.type
_entity.pdbx_description
1 polymer ?
#
loop_
_entity_poly.entity_id
_entity_poly.type
_entity_poly.pdbx_seq_one_letter_code
_entity_poly.pdbx_strand_id
1 'polypeptide(L)' 'MYKIVKRYDTDTYRAVYAVKIGETVYVLHAFQKKSNKGIKTSQSDINLIKQRYQDAVIKEKQK' A
#
# COMPACT_ATOMS: atom_id res chain seq x y z
N MET A 1 2.29 -8.50 -4.61
CA MET A 1 2.09 -7.30 -3.77
C MET A 1 3.45 -6.68 -3.51
N TYR A 2 3.70 -5.52 -4.08
CA TYR A 2 4.97 -4.81 -3.93
C TYR A 2 4.85 -3.84 -2.77
N LYS A 3 5.84 -3.87 -1.86
CA LYS A 3 5.99 -2.87 -0.81
C LYS A 3 7.16 -1.96 -1.20
N ILE A 4 6.87 -0.73 -1.57
CA ILE A 4 7.90 0.26 -1.90
C ILE A 4 8.16 1.08 -0.63
N VAL A 5 9.42 1.14 -0.21
CA VAL A 5 9.87 1.89 0.96
C VAL A 5 10.88 2.93 0.48
N LYS A 6 10.53 4.22 0.50
CA LYS A 6 11.45 5.30 0.15
C LYS A 6 11.71 6.16 1.39
N ARG A 7 12.98 6.32 1.78
CA ARG A 7 13.36 7.38 2.73
C ARG A 7 13.49 8.66 1.91
N TYR A 8 12.59 9.61 2.11
CA TYR A 8 12.79 10.99 1.68
C TYR A 8 13.21 11.79 2.92
N ASP A 9 14.23 12.64 2.76
CA ASP A 9 15.01 13.24 3.85
C ASP A 9 14.20 14.13 4.82
N THR A 10 13.04 14.63 4.38
CA THR A 10 12.23 15.59 5.15
C THR A 10 10.88 15.03 5.62
N ASP A 11 10.35 13.99 4.98
CA ASP A 11 9.08 13.34 5.36
C ASP A 11 9.09 11.83 5.06
N THR A 12 9.00 11.01 6.11
CA THR A 12 9.23 9.57 6.00
C THR A 12 7.98 8.79 5.51
N TYR A 13 7.77 8.70 4.20
CA TYR A 13 6.76 7.79 3.60
C TYR A 13 7.33 6.38 3.42
N ARG A 14 7.12 5.50 4.41
CA ARG A 14 7.86 4.22 4.52
C ARG A 14 7.13 2.98 4.00
N ALA A 15 5.92 3.08 3.45
CA ALA A 15 5.30 1.94 2.77
C ALA A 15 4.24 2.39 1.77
N VAL A 16 4.46 2.04 0.50
CA VAL A 16 3.46 2.06 -0.55
C VAL A 16 3.15 0.61 -0.92
N TYR A 17 1.89 0.23 -0.84
CA TYR A 17 1.40 -1.07 -1.27
C TYR A 17 0.86 -0.96 -2.69
N ALA A 18 1.60 -1.53 -3.64
CA ALA A 18 1.22 -1.54 -5.03
C ALA A 18 0.93 -2.97 -5.51
N VAL A 19 -0.06 -3.12 -6.37
CA VAL A 19 -0.36 -4.37 -7.06
C VAL A 19 -0.43 -4.10 -8.56
N LYS A 20 0.21 -4.96 -9.34
CA LYS A 20 0.07 -4.96 -10.79
C LYS A 20 -1.10 -5.89 -11.12
N ILE A 21 -2.11 -5.37 -11.80
CA ILE A 21 -3.26 -6.11 -12.29
C ILE A 21 -3.27 -5.89 -13.81
N GLY A 22 -3.08 -6.96 -14.59
CA GLY A 22 -2.89 -6.83 -16.04
C GLY A 22 -1.67 -5.96 -16.39
N GLU A 23 -1.91 -4.90 -17.16
CA GLU A 23 -0.91 -3.89 -17.52
C GLU A 23 -0.92 -2.67 -16.57
N THR A 24 -1.89 -2.58 -15.67
CA THR A 24 -2.09 -1.41 -14.80
C THR A 24 -1.45 -1.64 -13.42
N VAL A 25 -0.78 -0.61 -12.88
CA VAL A 25 -0.26 -0.62 -11.51
C VAL A 25 -1.18 0.18 -10.60
N TYR A 26 -1.73 -0.48 -9.59
CA TYR A 26 -2.60 0.11 -8.58
C TYR A 26 -1.86 0.37 -7.29
N VAL A 27 -1.89 1.62 -6.83
CA VAL A 27 -1.41 2.00 -5.49
C VAL A 27 -2.58 1.88 -4.52
N LEU A 28 -2.55 0.86 -3.67
CA LEU A 28 -3.61 0.56 -2.70
C LEU A 28 -3.52 1.45 -1.47
N HIS A 29 -2.31 1.72 -0.99
CA HIS A 29 -2.13 2.51 0.22
C HIS A 29 -0.70 3.06 0.32
N ALA A 30 -0.57 4.31 0.73
CA ALA A 30 0.70 4.94 1.07
C ALA A 30 0.55 5.62 2.43
N PHE A 31 1.46 5.36 3.37
CA PHE A 31 1.44 6.01 4.68
C PHE A 31 2.82 6.49 5.13
N GLN A 32 2.79 7.56 5.92
CA GLN A 32 3.97 8.13 6.57
C GLN A 32 4.24 7.41 7.89
N LYS A 33 5.42 6.83 8.06
CA LYS A 33 5.79 6.17 9.32
C LYS A 33 6.16 7.25 10.34
N LYS A 34 5.23 7.58 11.24
CA LYS A 34 5.44 8.59 12.29
C LYS A 34 6.20 8.11 13.54
N SER A 35 6.60 6.83 13.65
CA SER A 35 7.37 6.34 14.81
C SER A 35 8.45 5.33 14.44
N ASN A 36 9.65 5.50 15.00
CA ASN A 36 10.81 4.63 14.79
C ASN A 36 10.63 3.22 15.40
N LYS A 37 9.72 3.02 16.36
CA LYS A 37 9.55 1.76 17.11
C LYS A 37 8.57 0.75 16.50
N GLY A 38 7.66 1.16 15.62
CA GLY A 38 6.65 0.27 15.02
C GLY A 38 7.05 -0.21 13.63
N ILE A 39 7.71 -1.36 13.50
CA ILE A 39 7.85 -2.06 12.20
C ILE A 39 6.60 -2.92 11.92
N LYS A 40 5.77 -3.17 12.94
CA LYS A 40 4.48 -3.83 12.78
C LYS A 40 3.53 -2.88 12.05
N THR A 41 3.31 -3.15 10.77
CA THR A 41 2.08 -2.74 10.09
C THR A 41 0.91 -3.18 10.97
N SER A 42 0.05 -2.25 11.37
CA SER A 42 -1.08 -2.58 12.25
C SER A 42 -1.97 -3.60 11.56
N GLN A 43 -2.57 -4.52 12.31
CA GLN A 43 -3.49 -5.50 11.72
C GLN A 43 -4.63 -4.82 10.94
N SER A 44 -5.05 -3.63 11.40
CA SER A 44 -6.00 -2.75 10.73
C SER A 44 -5.53 -2.30 9.33
N ASP A 45 -4.26 -1.92 9.18
CA ASP A 45 -3.70 -1.53 7.88
C ASP A 45 -3.66 -2.72 6.93
N ILE A 46 -3.31 -3.91 7.42
CA ILE A 46 -3.30 -5.15 6.63
C ILE A 46 -4.71 -5.48 6.13
N ASN A 47 -5.72 -5.38 7.01
CA ASN A 47 -7.11 -5.61 6.63
C ASN A 47 -7.59 -4.58 5.59
N LEU A 48 -7.23 -3.31 5.76
CA LEU A 48 -7.57 -2.25 4.83
C LEU A 48 -6.93 -2.45 3.44
N ILE A 49 -5.68 -2.92 3.39
CA ILE A 49 -5.01 -3.25 2.13
C ILE A 49 -5.68 -4.43 1.43
N LYS A 50 -6.09 -5.47 2.19
CA LYS A 50 -6.82 -6.62 1.63
C LYS A 50 -8.16 -6.19 1.02
N GLN A 51 -8.91 -5.33 1.71
CA GLN A 51 -10.17 -4.80 1.20
C GLN A 51 -9.93 -3.99 -0.08
N ARG A 52 -8.98 -3.06 -0.07
CA ARG A 52 -8.63 -2.26 -1.26
C ARG A 52 -8.10 -3.09 -2.42
N TYR A 53 -7.44 -4.22 -2.14
CA TYR A 53 -7.01 -5.15 -3.18
C TYR A 53 -8.20 -5.78 -3.90
N GLN A 54 -9.22 -6.22 -3.17
CA GLN A 54 -10.45 -6.75 -3.77
C GLN A 54 -11.14 -5.69 -4.62
N ASP A 55 -11.25 -4.46 -4.13
CA ASP A 55 -11.82 -3.33 -4.90
C ASP A 55 -11.04 -3.06 -6.19
N ALA A 56 -9.70 -3.09 -6.14
CA ALA A 56 -8.85 -2.89 -7.31
C ALA A 56 -9.04 -4.01 -8.35
N VAL A 57 -9.19 -5.26 -7.92
CA VAL A 57 -9.46 -6.40 -8.81
C VAL A 57 -10.85 -6.29 -9.45
N ILE A 58 -11.86 -5.86 -8.69
CA ILE A 58 -13.22 -5.63 -9.21
C ILE A 58 -13.19 -4.49 -10.24
N LYS A 59 -12.47 -3.41 -9.96
CA LYS A 59 -12.30 -2.28 -10.89
C LYS A 59 -11.63 -2.70 -12.21
N GLU A 60 -10.56 -3.51 -12.16
CA GLU A 60 -9.91 -3.97 -13.39
C GLU A 60 -10.82 -4.91 -14.20
N LYS A 61 -11.69 -5.69 -13.55
CA LYS A 61 -12.68 -6.56 -14.24
C LYS A 61 -13.87 -5.81 -14.84
N GLN A 62 -14.17 -4.61 -14.34
CA GLN A 62 -15.22 -3.74 -14.87
C GLN A 62 -14.75 -2.84 -16.03
N LYS A 63 -13.45 -2.89 -16.34
CA LYS A 63 -12.85 -2.17 -17.45
C LYS A 63 -12.86 -3.04 -18.71
#